data_AF-A0A1H9S651-F1
#
_entry.id   AF-A0A1H9S651-F1
#
_cell.length_a   1.000
_cell.length_b   1.000
_cell.length_c   1.000
_cell.angle_alpha   90.00
_cell.angle_beta   90.00
_cell.angle_gamma   90.00
#
_symmetry.space_group_name_H-M   'P 1'
#
loop_
_entity.id
_entity.type
_entity.pdbx_description
1 polymer ?
#
loop_
_entity_poly.entity_id
_entity_poly.type
_entity_poly.pdbx_seq_one_letter_code
_entity_poly.pdbx_strand_id
1 'polypeptide(L)'
;MPFQLTAEQQAIRDAVRAFGESEIRPVAAEYEAEQRYPADLIADAADLDLVAPHVPEAYGGAGMDPISTIIVTEELWRADPGVGGSISAADFGTGMLVEYGDERQCEEWLPRITTLYDGTSEIQKNIIADQLR
;
A
#
# COMPACT_ATOMS: atom_id res chain seq x y z
N MET A 1 19.52 -18.29 18.34
CA MET A 1 18.49 -17.99 17.33
C MET A 1 18.62 -16.53 16.99
N PRO A 2 19.10 -16.13 15.81
CA PRO A 2 19.16 -14.71 15.51
C PRO A 2 17.76 -14.25 15.07
N PHE A 3 17.08 -13.52 15.96
CA PHE A 3 15.90 -12.70 15.63
C PHE A 3 16.32 -11.40 14.92
N GLN A 4 17.35 -11.48 14.06
CA GLN A 4 17.91 -10.33 13.36
C GLN A 4 17.32 -10.28 11.96
N LEU A 5 17.01 -9.07 11.51
CA LEU A 5 16.64 -8.82 10.12
C LEU A 5 17.83 -9.10 9.20
N THR A 6 17.53 -9.55 7.98
CA THR A 6 18.53 -9.57 6.90
C THR A 6 18.91 -8.15 6.51
N ALA A 7 20.01 -7.99 5.76
CA ALA A 7 20.41 -6.69 5.23
C ALA A 7 19.34 -6.08 4.30
N GLU A 8 18.64 -6.93 3.54
CA GLU A 8 17.54 -6.54 2.67
C GLU A 8 16.32 -6.07 3.46
N GLN A 9 15.87 -6.85 4.45
CA GLN A 9 14.78 -6.46 5.37
C GLN A 9 15.11 -5.16 6.13
N GLN A 10 16.38 -4.99 6.51
CA GLN A 10 16.85 -3.76 7.14
C GLN A 10 16.75 -2.57 6.19
N ALA A 11 17.12 -2.74 4.92
CA ALA A 11 17.03 -1.69 3.90
C ALA A 11 15.57 -1.31 3.61
N ILE A 12 14.68 -2.30 3.49
CA ILE A 12 13.23 -2.08 3.35
C ILE A 12 12.71 -1.26 4.53
N ARG A 13 13.04 -1.67 5.76
CA ARG A 13 12.65 -0.93 6.97
C ARG A 13 13.08 0.54 6.93
N ASP A 14 14.34 0.78 6.56
CA ASP A 14 14.89 2.13 6.56
C ASP A 14 14.28 3.00 5.45
N ALA A 15 13.97 2.41 4.29
CA ALA A 15 13.29 3.09 3.19
C ALA A 15 11.83 3.46 3.55
N VAL A 16 11.03 2.52 4.04
CA VAL A 16 9.63 2.76 4.42
C VAL A 16 9.55 3.75 5.57
N ARG A 17 10.47 3.67 6.53
CA ARG A 17 10.59 4.65 7.61
C ARG A 17 10.88 6.04 7.09
N ALA A 18 11.78 6.19 6.12
CA ALA A 18 12.09 7.49 5.54
C ALA A 18 10.84 8.10 4.88
N PHE A 19 10.10 7.31 4.09
CA PHE A 19 8.83 7.71 3.49
C PHE A 19 7.79 8.12 4.54
N GLY A 20 7.64 7.33 5.60
CA GLY A 20 6.74 7.65 6.70
C GLY A 20 7.07 8.96 7.43
N GLU A 21 8.35 9.26 7.62
CA GLU A 21 8.81 10.49 8.28
C GLU A 21 8.75 11.72 7.36
N SER A 22 8.97 11.56 6.05
CA SER A 22 9.00 12.68 5.10
C SER A 22 7.65 13.01 4.49
N GLU A 23 6.85 12.00 4.13
CA GLU A 23 5.60 12.20 3.39
C GLU A 23 4.36 12.07 4.28
N ILE A 24 4.33 11.10 5.20
CA ILE A 24 3.12 10.82 6.00
C ILE A 24 3.03 11.70 7.25
N ARG A 25 4.05 11.65 8.13
CA ARG A 25 4.01 12.30 9.45
C ARG A 25 3.73 13.81 9.40
N PRO A 26 4.25 14.60 8.43
CA PRO A 26 4.02 16.04 8.40
C PRO A 26 2.57 16.43 8.14
N VAL A 27 1.80 15.58 7.45
CA VAL A 27 0.44 15.89 6.98
C VAL A 27 -0.64 15.10 7.72
N ALA A 28 -0.31 14.01 8.40
CA ALA A 28 -1.27 13.10 9.05
C ALA A 28 -2.35 13.79 9.91
N ALA A 29 -1.96 14.80 10.71
CA ALA A 29 -2.91 15.52 11.56
C ALA A 29 -3.95 16.34 10.76
N GLU A 30 -3.58 16.84 9.58
CA GLU A 30 -4.49 17.52 8.66
C GLU A 30 -5.49 16.52 8.07
N TYR A 31 -5.01 15.36 7.57
CA TYR A 31 -5.87 14.30 7.02
C TYR A 31 -6.94 13.86 8.02
N GLU A 32 -6.54 13.63 9.28
CA GLU A 32 -7.45 13.25 10.34
C GLU A 32 -8.47 14.36 10.65
N ALA A 33 -8.00 15.61 10.81
CA ALA A 33 -8.87 16.74 11.13
C ALA A 33 -9.91 17.02 10.02
N GLU A 34 -9.52 16.81 8.76
CA GLU A 34 -10.38 16.98 7.58
C GLU A 34 -11.20 15.73 7.24
N GLN A 35 -10.94 14.59 7.90
CA GLN A 35 -11.48 13.28 7.55
C GLN A 35 -11.26 12.95 6.05
N ARG A 36 -10.11 13.36 5.52
CA ARG A 36 -9.78 13.25 4.10
C ARG A 36 -9.13 11.89 3.80
N TYR A 37 -9.53 11.26 2.71
CA TYR A 37 -8.91 10.00 2.28
C TYR A 37 -7.54 10.28 1.63
N PRO A 38 -6.45 9.57 2.02
CA PRO A 38 -5.08 9.84 1.57
C PRO A 38 -4.74 9.26 0.20
N ALA A 39 -5.54 9.57 -0.81
CA ALA A 39 -5.37 9.03 -2.17
C ALA A 39 -4.01 9.39 -2.80
N ASP A 40 -3.49 10.57 -2.50
CA ASP A 40 -2.17 11.04 -2.95
C ASP A 40 -1.03 10.25 -2.29
N LEU A 41 -1.05 10.10 -0.96
CA LEU A 41 -0.05 9.30 -0.26
C LEU A 41 -0.11 7.81 -0.64
N ILE A 42 -1.29 7.30 -0.98
CA ILE A 42 -1.45 5.93 -1.47
C ILE A 42 -0.85 5.78 -2.88
N ALA A 43 -0.97 6.78 -3.75
CA ALA A 43 -0.31 6.80 -5.05
C ALA A 43 1.22 6.85 -4.90
N ASP A 44 1.74 7.74 -4.05
CA ASP A 44 3.18 7.82 -3.76
C ASP A 44 3.72 6.50 -3.17
N ALA A 45 2.93 5.84 -2.31
CA ALA A 45 3.27 4.53 -1.77
C ALA A 45 3.28 3.42 -2.83
N ALA A 46 2.39 3.47 -3.82
CA ALA A 46 2.40 2.50 -4.93
C ALA A 46 3.61 2.68 -5.86
N ASP A 47 4.04 3.91 -6.13
CA ASP A 47 5.27 4.19 -6.89
C ASP A 47 6.54 3.64 -6.21
N LEU A 48 6.45 3.34 -4.91
CA LEU A 48 7.50 2.75 -4.09
C LEU A 48 7.28 1.25 -3.81
N ASP A 49 6.34 0.61 -4.50
CA ASP A 49 5.94 -0.78 -4.34
C ASP A 49 5.47 -1.15 -2.90
N LEU A 50 4.93 -0.19 -2.16
CA LEU A 50 4.46 -0.40 -0.79
C LEU A 50 2.99 -0.83 -0.71
N VAL A 51 2.28 -0.86 -1.85
CA VAL A 51 0.90 -1.33 -1.97
C VAL A 51 0.90 -2.79 -2.41
N ALA A 52 0.30 -3.66 -1.58
CA ALA A 52 0.28 -5.11 -1.77
C ALA A 52 1.66 -5.71 -2.11
N PRO A 53 2.70 -5.45 -1.30
CA PRO A 53 4.10 -5.73 -1.65
C PRO A 53 4.41 -7.22 -1.86
N HIS A 54 3.59 -8.13 -1.33
CA HIS A 54 3.73 -9.59 -1.53
C HIS A 54 3.26 -10.07 -2.91
N VAL A 55 2.53 -9.25 -3.66
CA VAL A 55 2.03 -9.64 -4.98
C VAL A 55 3.22 -9.86 -5.92
N PRO A 56 3.28 -10.97 -6.69
CA PRO A 56 4.38 -11.24 -7.59
C PRO A 56 4.63 -10.15 -8.63
N GLU A 57 5.90 -9.98 -9.03
CA GLU A 57 6.33 -9.05 -10.09
C GLU A 57 5.58 -9.26 -11.42
N ALA A 58 5.21 -10.49 -11.75
CA ALA A 58 4.43 -10.82 -12.94
C ALA A 58 3.07 -10.10 -12.99
N TYR A 59 2.55 -9.68 -11.84
CA TYR A 59 1.32 -8.92 -11.69
C TYR A 59 1.56 -7.48 -11.21
N GLY A 60 2.80 -6.99 -11.29
CA GLY A 60 3.16 -5.61 -11.00
C GLY A 60 3.30 -5.27 -9.51
N GLY A 61 3.50 -6.25 -8.62
CA GLY A 61 3.91 -6.02 -7.23
C GLY A 61 5.41 -6.29 -7.01
N ALA A 62 5.90 -6.13 -5.78
CA ALA A 62 7.32 -6.33 -5.46
C ALA A 62 7.73 -7.78 -5.14
N GLY A 63 6.77 -8.71 -5.02
CA GLY A 63 7.07 -10.10 -4.66
C GLY A 63 7.76 -10.28 -3.30
N MET A 64 7.56 -9.35 -2.37
CA MET A 64 8.21 -9.35 -1.06
C MET A 64 7.84 -10.59 -0.23
N ASP A 65 8.82 -11.09 0.52
CA ASP A 65 8.58 -12.17 1.48
C ASP A 65 7.72 -11.71 2.66
N PRO A 66 7.08 -12.63 3.41
CA PRO A 66 6.17 -12.27 4.50
C PRO A 66 6.78 -11.37 5.58
N ILE A 67 8.07 -11.52 5.90
CA ILE A 67 8.72 -10.67 6.91
C ILE A 67 8.93 -9.26 6.38
N SER A 68 9.36 -9.14 5.12
CA SER A 68 9.49 -7.84 4.45
C SER A 68 8.14 -7.12 4.34
N THR A 69 7.07 -7.82 3.98
CA THR A 69 5.69 -7.27 3.98
C THR A 69 5.26 -6.78 5.36
N ILE A 70 5.55 -7.54 6.42
CA ILE A 70 5.24 -7.12 7.80
C ILE A 70 6.02 -5.87 8.19
N ILE A 71 7.28 -5.75 7.78
CA ILE A 71 8.12 -4.57 8.04
C ILE A 71 7.54 -3.33 7.35
N VAL A 72 7.09 -3.46 6.10
CA VAL A 72 6.40 -2.38 5.36
C VAL A 72 5.19 -1.91 6.16
N THR A 73 4.31 -2.84 6.54
CA THR A 73 3.12 -2.52 7.34
C THR A 73 3.49 -1.87 8.68
N GLU A 74 4.47 -2.39 9.42
CA GLU A 74 4.87 -1.84 10.71
C GLU A 74 5.35 -0.39 10.60
N GLU A 75 6.23 -0.07 9.63
CA GLU A 75 6.77 1.28 9.50
C GLU A 75 5.74 2.28 8.95
N LEU A 76 4.82 1.85 8.07
CA LEU A 76 3.69 2.69 7.63
C LEU A 76 2.77 3.05 8.80
N TRP A 77 2.38 2.07 9.60
CA TRP A 77 1.53 2.29 10.78
C TRP A 77 2.21 3.10 11.88
N ARG A 78 3.55 2.99 11.98
CA ARG A 78 4.35 3.81 12.89
C ARG A 78 4.35 5.29 12.52
N ALA A 79 4.25 5.60 11.22
CA ALA A 79 4.15 6.98 10.75
C ALA A 79 2.80 7.59 11.13
N ASP A 80 1.71 6.93 10.72
CA ASP A 80 0.34 7.26 11.13
C ASP A 80 -0.59 6.04 10.92
N PRO A 81 -1.39 5.62 11.93
CA PRO A 81 -2.31 4.49 11.78
C PRO A 81 -3.43 4.68 10.75
N GLY A 82 -3.91 5.92 10.54
CA GLY A 82 -4.99 6.20 9.59
C GLY A 82 -4.51 6.07 8.15
N VAL A 83 -3.40 6.72 7.82
CA VAL A 83 -2.76 6.65 6.51
C VAL A 83 -2.17 5.26 6.26
N GLY A 84 -1.38 4.73 7.20
CA GLY A 84 -0.77 3.40 7.07
C GLY A 84 -1.81 2.28 6.94
N GLY A 85 -2.92 2.39 7.68
CA GLY A 85 -4.07 1.51 7.54
C GLY A 85 -4.74 1.62 6.18
N SER A 86 -4.86 2.84 5.62
CA SER A 86 -5.46 3.06 4.30
C SER A 86 -4.62 2.47 3.16
N ILE A 87 -3.29 2.62 3.23
CA ILE A 87 -2.35 1.99 2.26
C ILE A 87 -2.43 0.46 2.36
N SER A 88 -2.37 -0.08 3.58
CA SER A 88 -2.40 -1.53 3.79
C SER A 88 -3.74 -2.13 3.36
N ALA A 89 -4.86 -1.44 3.61
CA ALA A 89 -6.19 -1.94 3.26
C ALA A 89 -6.42 -2.12 1.75
N ALA A 90 -5.65 -1.44 0.90
CA ALA A 90 -5.72 -1.65 -0.55
C ALA A 90 -5.33 -3.09 -0.95
N ASP A 91 -4.52 -3.77 -0.13
CA ASP A 91 -4.11 -5.15 -0.39
C ASP A 91 -5.15 -6.20 0.00
N PHE A 92 -6.23 -5.81 0.70
CA PHE A 92 -7.08 -6.71 1.48
C PHE A 92 -7.94 -7.59 0.57
N GLY A 93 -7.35 -8.69 0.10
CA GLY A 93 -7.95 -9.63 -0.87
C GLY A 93 -6.95 -10.16 -1.90
N THR A 94 -5.85 -9.44 -2.12
CA THR A 94 -4.79 -9.82 -3.08
C THR A 94 -4.16 -11.16 -2.72
N GLY A 95 -3.92 -11.44 -1.43
CA GLY A 95 -3.39 -12.74 -0.98
C GLY A 95 -4.30 -13.92 -1.35
N MET A 96 -5.62 -13.72 -1.35
CA MET A 96 -6.58 -14.78 -1.76
C MET A 96 -6.53 -15.03 -3.27
N LEU A 97 -6.34 -13.97 -4.06
CA LEU A 97 -6.15 -14.10 -5.51
C LEU A 97 -4.82 -14.80 -5.82
N VAL A 98 -3.73 -14.42 -5.16
CA VAL A 98 -2.41 -15.05 -5.35
C VAL A 98 -2.46 -16.55 -5.00
N GLU A 99 -3.13 -16.93 -3.91
CA GLU A 99 -3.16 -18.31 -3.44
C GLU A 99 -4.19 -19.19 -4.18
N TYR A 100 -5.37 -18.64 -4.48
CA TYR A 100 -6.53 -19.43 -4.95
C TYR A 100 -7.11 -18.98 -6.29
N GLY A 101 -6.63 -17.86 -6.83
CA GLY A 101 -7.11 -17.31 -8.09
C GLY A 101 -6.65 -18.13 -9.29
N ASP A 102 -7.48 -18.17 -10.33
CA ASP A 102 -7.02 -18.60 -11.65
C ASP A 102 -6.18 -17.49 -12.34
N GLU A 103 -5.45 -17.86 -13.38
CA GLU A 103 -4.56 -16.93 -14.11
C GLU A 103 -5.33 -15.69 -14.62
N ARG A 104 -6.56 -15.89 -15.11
CA ARG A 104 -7.42 -14.80 -15.59
C ARG A 104 -7.77 -13.83 -14.45
N GLN A 105 -8.11 -14.32 -13.27
CA GLN A 105 -8.40 -13.48 -12.10
C GLN A 105 -7.16 -12.71 -11.64
N CYS A 106 -6.00 -13.37 -11.60
CA CYS A 106 -4.75 -12.73 -11.21
C CYS A 106 -4.35 -11.62 -12.19
N GLU A 107 -4.33 -11.90 -13.50
CA GLU A 107 -4.01 -10.92 -14.54
C GLU A 107 -5.00 -9.76 -14.60
N GLU A 108 -6.29 -10.01 -14.33
CA GLU A 108 -7.32 -8.97 -14.38
C GLU A 108 -7.27 -8.02 -13.17
N TRP A 109 -7.05 -8.56 -11.96
CA TRP A 109 -7.28 -7.81 -10.71
C TRP A 109 -6.02 -7.35 -10.01
N LEU A 110 -4.96 -8.16 -9.97
CA LEU A 110 -3.75 -7.82 -9.21
C LEU A 110 -3.04 -6.57 -9.74
N PRO A 111 -2.82 -6.39 -11.07
CA PRO A 111 -2.18 -5.18 -11.58
C PRO A 111 -2.97 -3.91 -11.28
N ARG A 112 -4.30 -3.98 -11.19
CA ARG A 112 -5.14 -2.80 -10.87
C ARG A 112 -4.94 -2.32 -9.44
N ILE A 113 -4.54 -3.22 -8.54
CA ILE A 113 -4.33 -2.94 -7.12
C ILE A 113 -2.89 -2.49 -6.89
N THR A 114 -1.91 -3.18 -7.48
CA THR A 114 -0.48 -2.91 -7.23
C THR A 114 -0.01 -1.61 -7.89
N THR A 115 -0.37 -1.35 -9.15
CA THR A 115 0.10 -0.17 -9.87
C THR A 115 -0.87 1.02 -9.74
N LEU A 116 -1.82 0.95 -8.79
CA LEU A 116 -2.95 1.87 -8.59
C LEU A 116 -3.31 2.64 -9.87
N TYR A 117 -4.02 1.95 -10.76
CA TYR A 117 -4.35 2.40 -12.10
C TYR A 117 -4.74 3.90 -12.14
N ASP A 118 -4.17 4.62 -13.11
CA ASP A 118 -4.34 6.06 -13.43
C ASP A 118 -5.83 6.53 -13.55
N GLY A 119 -6.78 5.59 -13.54
CA GLY A 119 -8.23 5.83 -13.61
C GLY A 119 -8.99 5.83 -12.27
N THR A 120 -8.36 5.46 -11.16
CA THR A 120 -9.06 5.32 -9.87
C THR A 120 -9.41 6.67 -9.25
N SER A 121 -8.64 7.73 -9.54
CA SER A 121 -8.97 9.08 -9.08
C SER A 121 -10.29 9.59 -9.66
N GLU A 122 -10.59 9.31 -10.94
CA GLU A 122 -11.85 9.72 -11.57
C GLU A 122 -13.04 8.91 -11.05
N ILE A 123 -12.89 7.60 -10.84
CA ILE A 123 -13.98 6.76 -10.34
C ILE A 123 -14.29 7.09 -8.87
N GLN A 124 -13.27 7.27 -8.02
CA GLN A 124 -13.49 7.69 -6.63
C GLN A 124 -14.02 9.14 -6.54
N LYS A 125 -13.54 10.08 -7.37
CA LYS A 125 -14.12 11.43 -7.47
C LYS A 125 -15.59 11.38 -7.86
N ASN A 126 -15.96 10.54 -8.82
CA ASN A 126 -17.34 10.41 -9.28
C ASN A 126 -18.23 9.72 -8.23
N ILE A 127 -17.72 8.70 -7.52
CA ILE A 127 -18.46 8.04 -6.42
C ILE A 127 -18.66 9.00 -5.24
N ILE A 128 -17.63 9.75 -4.84
CA ILE A 128 -17.73 10.76 -3.76
C ILE A 128 -18.64 11.91 -4.19
N ALA A 129 -18.56 12.37 -5.44
CA ALA A 129 -19.44 13.42 -5.98
C ALA A 129 -20.91 12.98 -6.07
N ASP A 130 -21.19 11.70 -6.36
CA ASP A 130 -22.54 11.14 -6.36
C ASP A 130 -23.07 10.92 -4.93
N GLN A 131 -22.20 10.71 -3.93
CA GLN A 131 -22.60 10.59 -2.52
C GLN A 131 -22.85 11.95 -1.84
N LEU A 132 -22.46 13.06 -2.48
CA LEU A 132 -22.63 14.43 -1.98
C LEU A 132 -23.80 15.19 -2.67
N ARG A 133 -24.60 14.51 -3.51
CA ARG A 133 -25.86 15.02 -4.08
C ARG A 133 -27.06 14.48 -3.32
#